data_AF-X0TCQ0-F1
#
_entry.id   AF-X0TCQ0-F1
#
_cell.length_a   1.000
_cell.length_b   1.000
_cell.length_c   1.000
_cell.angle_alpha   90.00
_cell.angle_beta   90.00
_cell.angle_gamma   90.00
#
_symmetry.space_group_name_H-M   'P 1'
#
loop_
_entity.id
_entity.type
_entity.pdbx_description
1 polymer ?
#
loop_
_entity_poly.entity_id
_entity_poly.type
_entity_poly.pdbx_seq_one_letter_code
_entity_poly.pdbx_strand_id
1 'polypeptide(L)'
;QKQIQMEPKIVASLKKDIAALEKHILDGTIPEDSAIAKLEPTAKVRLLTEKRAKLKKELAKTEPALIHRKKQYIKVLEERLKTGDIFPKPKESQIMTKELVRLDLRTRLLQQNIRARVKKAEPKTIWGRTTGAFNGFRAIMTGGEFSLVLRQGGVTAMAHPIRTAKALPNMFKSFLSLDVSHKVNEEILNRDNAPLYARGGLHLAPIDGSAELKDMEELYMSHWVEKIPGIKNFQRAGLTFLNTIRADSFDVLNKTLPITSSGVQSQVELEAIANYVNIATGRGKLGKMEGAAETLNTIFFAPKYVASRFQLLIGEPLHLVSGVKSVLTGKADTKSSAKVRKLIAMEYARAMLGFTAVLALGAGAGGEIEWNPKSSDFLKMKFGNTRIDPMAGLSQTVVAMFKVFSGTVKTSKGEIVPISEWRGEIPYKGATALSVAGRFAQTKFSPMLSTTADLLVGKDFIGQKLKFIPDEISVEEFLELYPTRLILPLAWRDILEAIQE
;
A
#
# COMPACT_ATOMS: atom_id res chain seq x y z
N GLN A 1 -9.41 49.87 -4.37
CA GLN A 1 -10.59 50.73 -4.59
C GLN A 1 -11.72 50.08 -5.41
N LYS A 2 -11.47 49.37 -6.53
CA LYS A 2 -12.54 48.63 -7.28
C LYS A 2 -13.25 47.51 -6.48
N GLN A 3 -12.57 46.82 -5.56
CA GLN A 3 -13.17 45.76 -4.72
C GLN A 3 -14.20 46.30 -3.69
N ILE A 4 -13.95 47.48 -3.11
CA ILE A 4 -14.81 48.09 -2.08
C ILE A 4 -16.15 48.55 -2.67
N GLN A 5 -16.20 48.88 -3.97
CA GLN A 5 -17.44 49.27 -4.66
C GLN A 5 -18.29 48.08 -5.14
N MET A 6 -17.74 46.87 -5.26
CA MET A 6 -18.49 45.68 -5.72
C MET A 6 -19.16 44.90 -4.57
N GLU A 7 -18.67 45.01 -3.34
CA GLU A 7 -19.19 44.30 -2.18
C GLU A 7 -20.68 44.54 -1.89
N PRO A 8 -21.23 45.79 -1.96
CA PRO A 8 -22.64 46.04 -1.69
C PRO A 8 -23.57 45.34 -2.70
N LYS A 9 -23.19 45.34 -3.99
CA LYS A 9 -23.96 44.70 -5.07
C LYS A 9 -23.96 43.18 -4.92
N ILE A 10 -22.83 42.60 -4.53
CA ILE A 10 -22.70 41.15 -4.31
C ILE A 10 -23.48 40.70 -3.08
N VAL A 11 -23.38 41.45 -1.97
CA VAL A 11 -24.16 41.17 -0.75
C VAL A 11 -25.67 41.27 -1.03
N ALA A 12 -26.10 42.27 -1.82
CA ALA A 12 -27.50 42.39 -2.23
C ALA A 12 -27.96 41.20 -3.10
N SER A 13 -27.13 40.78 -4.06
CA SER A 13 -27.41 39.59 -4.90
C SER A 13 -27.49 38.31 -4.07
N LEU A 14 -26.55 38.07 -3.15
CA LEU A 14 -26.58 36.89 -2.27
C LEU A 14 -27.79 36.89 -1.34
N LYS A 15 -28.18 38.04 -0.80
CA LYS A 15 -29.40 38.15 0.02
C LYS A 15 -30.66 37.85 -0.79
N LYS A 16 -30.75 38.38 -2.02
CA LYS A 16 -31.87 38.11 -2.93
C LYS A 16 -31.98 36.62 -3.27
N ASP A 17 -30.85 35.99 -3.56
CA ASP A 17 -30.79 34.55 -3.86
C ASP A 17 -31.11 33.69 -2.63
N ILE A 18 -30.65 34.08 -1.44
CA ILE A 18 -30.99 33.39 -0.18
C ILE A 18 -32.50 33.49 0.07
N ALA A 19 -33.10 34.67 -0.05
CA ALA A 19 -34.53 34.86 0.13
C ALA A 19 -35.35 34.05 -0.90
N ALA A 20 -34.89 34.00 -2.15
CA ALA A 20 -35.51 33.16 -3.17
C ALA A 20 -35.42 31.66 -2.82
N LEU A 21 -34.25 31.18 -2.39
CA LEU A 21 -34.07 29.78 -1.97
C LEU A 21 -34.92 29.43 -0.74
N GLU A 22 -34.98 30.31 0.26
CA GLU A 22 -35.83 30.13 1.45
C GLU A 22 -37.31 30.04 1.05
N LYS A 23 -37.77 30.88 0.12
CA LYS A 23 -39.13 30.84 -0.43
C LYS A 23 -39.40 29.54 -1.21
N HIS A 24 -38.49 29.10 -2.07
CA HIS A 24 -38.63 27.84 -2.81
C HIS A 24 -38.67 26.61 -1.91
N ILE A 25 -37.93 26.61 -0.80
CA ILE A 25 -38.01 25.54 0.21
C ILE A 25 -39.40 25.52 0.87
N LEU A 26 -39.93 26.70 1.21
CA LEU A 26 -41.21 26.83 1.90
C LEU A 26 -42.40 26.50 0.98
N ASP A 27 -42.33 26.94 -0.27
CA ASP A 27 -43.37 26.74 -1.29
C ASP A 27 -43.25 25.38 -2.01
N GLY A 28 -42.21 24.59 -1.72
CA GLY A 28 -41.99 23.30 -2.38
C GLY A 28 -41.73 23.41 -3.89
N THR A 29 -40.96 24.41 -4.33
CA THR A 29 -40.67 24.67 -5.75
C THR A 29 -39.16 24.76 -6.03
N ILE A 30 -38.73 24.85 -7.30
CA ILE A 30 -37.31 24.90 -7.70
C ILE A 30 -37.03 26.23 -8.43
N PRO A 31 -35.95 26.95 -8.09
CA PRO A 31 -35.55 28.16 -8.81
C PRO A 31 -34.94 27.86 -10.18
N GLU A 32 -35.04 28.82 -11.11
CA GLU A 32 -34.26 28.84 -12.36
C GLU A 32 -32.78 29.18 -12.07
N ASP A 33 -31.86 28.59 -12.85
CA ASP A 33 -30.41 28.68 -12.60
C ASP A 33 -29.90 30.13 -12.73
N SER A 34 -29.46 30.73 -11.62
CA SER A 34 -28.76 32.02 -11.61
C SER A 34 -27.24 31.86 -11.51
N ALA A 35 -26.51 32.48 -12.44
CA ALA A 35 -25.05 32.53 -12.44
C ALA A 35 -24.55 33.60 -11.44
N ILE A 36 -23.65 33.24 -10.53
CA ILE A 36 -22.98 34.20 -9.63
C ILE A 36 -21.49 34.26 -9.96
N ALA A 37 -20.96 35.48 -10.07
CA ALA A 37 -19.55 35.78 -10.26
C ALA A 37 -18.70 35.33 -9.04
N LYS A 38 -17.58 34.64 -9.32
CA LYS A 38 -16.62 34.16 -8.31
C LYS A 38 -15.62 35.26 -7.96
N LEU A 39 -15.56 35.73 -6.71
CA LEU A 39 -14.46 36.53 -6.17
C LEU A 39 -14.23 36.29 -4.66
N GLU A 40 -12.99 36.54 -4.21
CA GLU A 40 -12.41 36.34 -2.87
C GLU A 40 -13.24 36.93 -1.71
N PRO A 41 -13.41 36.21 -0.57
CA PRO A 41 -14.47 36.53 0.38
C PRO A 41 -14.03 37.47 1.52
N THR A 42 -14.70 38.61 1.67
CA THR A 42 -14.81 39.28 2.98
C THR A 42 -15.61 38.41 3.96
N ALA A 43 -15.44 38.60 5.28
CA ALA A 43 -16.09 37.78 6.30
C ALA A 43 -17.63 37.70 6.15
N LYS A 44 -18.25 38.80 5.71
CA LYS A 44 -19.69 38.89 5.43
C LYS A 44 -20.11 38.10 4.18
N VAL A 45 -19.32 38.13 3.12
CA VAL A 45 -19.53 37.33 1.91
C VAL A 45 -19.34 35.85 2.22
N ARG A 46 -18.36 35.49 3.05
CA ARG A 46 -18.13 34.11 3.50
C ARG A 46 -19.33 33.55 4.26
N LEU A 47 -19.85 34.26 5.24
CA LEU A 47 -21.04 33.85 6.01
C LEU A 47 -22.27 33.67 5.12
N LEU A 48 -22.52 34.60 4.19
CA LEU A 48 -23.65 34.49 3.25
C LEU A 48 -23.46 33.33 2.27
N THR A 49 -22.22 33.07 1.83
CA THR A 49 -21.90 31.93 0.97
C THR A 49 -22.08 30.61 1.70
N GLU A 50 -21.67 30.52 2.96
CA GLU A 50 -21.88 29.35 3.82
C GLU A 50 -23.37 29.11 4.09
N LYS A 51 -24.14 30.17 4.40
CA LYS A 51 -25.61 30.08 4.56
C LYS A 51 -26.29 29.60 3.27
N ARG A 52 -25.93 30.17 2.12
CA ARG A 52 -26.42 29.74 0.80
C ARG A 52 -26.07 28.29 0.50
N ALA A 53 -24.84 27.86 0.80
CA ALA A 53 -24.42 26.47 0.61
C ALA A 53 -25.22 25.49 1.48
N LYS A 54 -25.53 25.86 2.73
CA LYS A 54 -26.38 25.08 3.62
C LYS A 54 -27.83 24.99 3.08
N LEU A 55 -28.41 26.10 2.65
CA LEU A 55 -29.75 26.13 2.07
C LEU A 55 -29.84 25.33 0.77
N LYS A 56 -28.82 25.38 -0.10
CA LYS A 56 -28.75 24.50 -1.28
C LYS A 56 -28.73 23.02 -0.92
N LYS A 57 -28.05 22.64 0.18
CA LYS A 57 -28.04 21.24 0.66
C LYS A 57 -29.41 20.81 1.19
N GLU A 58 -30.14 21.71 1.86
CA GLU A 58 -31.49 21.42 2.34
C GLU A 58 -32.49 21.36 1.17
N LEU A 59 -32.43 22.32 0.23
CA LEU A 59 -33.22 22.29 -0.99
C LEU A 59 -32.98 21.01 -1.80
N ALA A 60 -31.74 20.51 -1.88
CA ALA A 60 -31.43 19.26 -2.58
C ALA A 60 -32.07 18.00 -1.95
N LYS A 61 -32.57 18.09 -0.72
CA LYS A 61 -33.28 17.01 -0.02
C LYS A 61 -34.80 17.12 -0.13
N THR A 62 -35.34 18.23 -0.61
CA THR A 62 -36.80 18.40 -0.73
C THR A 62 -37.36 17.50 -1.81
N GLU A 63 -38.60 17.05 -1.62
CA GLU A 63 -39.30 16.17 -2.56
C GLU A 63 -39.33 16.72 -4.01
N PRO A 64 -39.60 18.01 -4.27
CA PRO A 64 -39.54 18.59 -5.61
C PRO A 64 -38.16 18.45 -6.27
N ALA A 65 -37.08 18.72 -5.53
CA ALA A 65 -35.71 18.59 -6.04
C ALA A 65 -35.35 17.13 -6.34
N LEU A 66 -35.83 16.20 -5.51
CA LEU A 66 -35.69 14.76 -5.75
C LEU A 66 -36.48 14.32 -7.00
N ILE A 67 -37.73 14.78 -7.16
CA ILE A 67 -38.56 14.51 -8.34
C ILE A 67 -37.89 15.05 -9.60
N HIS A 68 -37.39 16.28 -9.59
CA HIS A 68 -36.68 16.87 -10.73
C HIS A 68 -35.44 16.05 -11.10
N ARG A 69 -34.63 15.66 -10.11
CA ARG A 69 -33.45 14.81 -10.34
C ARG A 69 -33.82 13.44 -10.90
N LYS A 70 -34.91 12.84 -10.42
CA LYS A 70 -35.42 11.56 -10.94
C LYS A 70 -35.91 11.70 -12.37
N LYS A 71 -36.64 12.78 -12.72
CA LYS A 71 -37.06 13.06 -14.10
C LYS A 71 -35.88 13.24 -15.05
N GLN A 72 -34.84 13.97 -14.65
CA GLN A 72 -33.60 14.09 -15.43
C GLN A 72 -32.91 12.74 -15.63
N TYR A 73 -32.87 11.92 -14.57
CA TYR A 73 -32.28 10.59 -14.65
C TYR A 73 -33.09 9.63 -15.54
N ILE A 74 -34.43 9.68 -15.46
CA ILE A 74 -35.33 8.94 -16.34
C ILE A 74 -35.09 9.33 -17.80
N LYS A 75 -35.01 10.62 -18.13
CA LYS A 75 -34.73 11.09 -19.49
C LYS A 75 -33.41 10.53 -20.04
N VAL A 76 -32.36 10.52 -19.21
CA VAL A 76 -31.06 9.92 -19.55
C VAL A 76 -31.18 8.40 -19.76
N LEU A 77 -31.98 7.70 -18.96
CA LEU A 77 -32.22 6.26 -19.11
C LEU A 77 -33.07 5.94 -20.35
N GLU A 78 -34.07 6.75 -20.67
CA GLU A 78 -34.90 6.62 -21.88
C GLU A 78 -34.08 6.83 -23.15
N GLU A 79 -33.17 7.81 -23.17
CA GLU A 79 -32.22 8.00 -24.27
C GLU A 79 -31.26 6.80 -24.40
N ARG A 80 -30.81 6.22 -23.29
CA ARG A 80 -29.97 5.00 -23.30
C ARG A 80 -30.71 3.77 -23.80
N LEU A 81 -31.98 3.62 -23.42
CA LEU A 81 -32.85 2.54 -23.91
C LEU A 81 -33.09 2.66 -25.42
N LYS A 82 -33.26 3.88 -25.94
CA LYS A 82 -33.42 4.13 -27.38
C LYS A 82 -32.14 3.87 -28.18
N THR A 83 -30.96 4.05 -27.58
CA THR A 83 -29.66 3.94 -28.25
C THR A 83 -28.98 2.57 -28.06
N GLY A 84 -29.55 1.69 -27.24
CA GLY A 84 -28.98 0.36 -26.96
C GLY A 84 -27.73 0.37 -26.08
N ASP A 85 -27.45 1.48 -25.40
CA ASP A 85 -26.22 1.71 -24.64
C ASP A 85 -26.38 1.21 -23.18
N ILE A 86 -26.26 -0.12 -22.98
CA ILE A 86 -26.57 -0.81 -21.70
C ILE A 86 -25.40 -0.74 -20.69
N PHE A 87 -24.36 0.06 -20.93
CA PHE A 87 -23.23 0.19 -20.01
C PHE A 87 -23.06 1.63 -19.51
N PRO A 88 -22.68 1.84 -18.24
CA PRO A 88 -22.37 3.19 -17.75
C PRO A 88 -21.19 3.73 -18.56
N LYS A 89 -21.39 4.86 -19.26
CA LYS A 89 -20.30 5.57 -19.95
C LYS A 89 -19.10 5.67 -18.99
N PRO A 90 -17.89 5.24 -19.40
CA PRO A 90 -16.70 5.49 -18.62
C PRO A 90 -16.65 6.98 -18.32
N LYS A 91 -16.39 7.32 -17.05
CA LYS A 91 -16.29 8.71 -16.59
C LYS A 91 -15.36 9.43 -17.56
N GLU A 92 -15.89 10.35 -18.37
CA GLU A 92 -15.09 11.09 -19.36
C GLU A 92 -13.88 11.63 -18.62
N SER A 93 -12.69 11.14 -18.98
CA SER A 93 -11.47 11.66 -18.42
C SER A 93 -11.46 13.12 -18.81
N GLN A 94 -11.67 14.02 -17.84
CA GLN A 94 -11.51 15.45 -18.08
C GLN A 94 -10.19 15.63 -18.81
N ILE A 95 -10.21 16.31 -19.95
CA ILE A 95 -9.01 16.66 -20.69
C ILE A 95 -8.24 17.61 -19.78
N MET A 96 -7.36 17.03 -18.96
CA MET A 96 -6.52 17.80 -18.06
C MET A 96 -5.29 18.22 -18.84
N THR A 97 -5.16 19.51 -19.09
CA THR A 97 -3.90 20.08 -19.60
C THR A 97 -2.78 19.75 -18.61
N LYS A 98 -1.54 19.60 -19.09
CA LYS A 98 -0.37 19.26 -18.24
C LYS A 98 -0.25 20.19 -17.02
N GLU A 99 -0.56 21.47 -17.20
CA GLU A 99 -0.59 22.47 -16.15
C GLU A 99 -1.66 22.19 -15.08
N LEU A 100 -2.89 21.83 -15.49
CA LEU A 100 -3.97 21.48 -14.57
C LEU A 100 -3.63 20.24 -13.74
N VAL A 101 -2.99 19.22 -14.32
CA VAL A 101 -2.57 18.04 -13.57
C VAL A 101 -1.46 18.39 -12.56
N ARG A 102 -0.53 19.29 -12.90
CA ARG A 102 0.49 19.78 -11.95
C ARG A 102 -0.14 20.57 -10.80
N LEU A 103 -1.12 21.42 -11.07
CA LEU A 103 -1.84 22.17 -10.04
C LEU A 103 -2.65 21.24 -9.12
N ASP A 104 -3.29 20.20 -9.68
CA ASP A 104 -4.00 19.18 -8.91
C ASP A 104 -3.03 18.38 -8.01
N LEU A 105 -1.88 17.95 -8.54
CA LEU A 105 -0.81 17.32 -7.74
C LEU A 105 -0.38 18.23 -6.58
N ARG A 106 -0.06 19.50 -6.87
CA ARG A 106 0.34 20.47 -5.84
C ARG A 106 -0.74 20.67 -4.79
N THR A 107 -2.00 20.73 -5.20
CA THR A 107 -3.16 20.85 -4.30
C THR A 107 -3.27 19.63 -3.39
N ARG A 108 -3.10 18.41 -3.92
CA ARG A 108 -3.12 17.18 -3.11
C ARG A 108 -2.00 17.13 -2.08
N LEU A 109 -0.77 17.48 -2.48
CA LEU A 109 0.37 17.54 -1.57
C LEU A 109 0.13 18.56 -0.44
N LEU A 110 -0.38 19.75 -0.77
CA LEU A 110 -0.72 20.76 0.24
C LEU A 110 -1.84 20.28 1.18
N GLN A 111 -2.90 19.67 0.65
CA GLN A 111 -3.97 19.11 1.48
C GLN A 111 -3.47 17.99 2.39
N GLN A 112 -2.57 17.14 1.92
CA GLN A 112 -1.95 16.08 2.71
C GLN A 112 -1.14 16.65 3.88
N ASN A 113 -0.31 17.65 3.60
CA ASN A 113 0.48 18.35 4.63
C ASN A 113 -0.41 19.04 5.66
N ILE A 114 -1.51 19.68 5.24
CA ILE A 114 -2.49 20.28 6.15
C ILE A 114 -3.13 19.22 7.04
N ARG A 115 -3.65 18.13 6.48
CA ARG A 115 -4.31 17.07 7.25
C ARG A 115 -3.36 16.45 8.26
N ALA A 116 -2.11 16.22 7.88
CA ALA A 116 -1.14 15.63 8.76
C ALA A 116 -0.73 16.57 9.92
N ARG A 117 -0.63 17.89 9.66
CA ARG A 117 -0.47 18.90 10.72
C ARG A 117 -1.66 18.94 11.68
N VAL A 118 -2.88 18.85 11.16
CA VAL A 118 -4.11 18.77 11.99
C VAL A 118 -4.09 17.50 12.85
N LYS A 119 -3.85 16.32 12.26
CA LYS A 119 -3.77 15.03 12.99
C LYS A 119 -2.65 15.02 14.04
N LYS A 120 -1.55 15.73 13.80
CA LYS A 120 -0.46 15.91 14.79
C LYS A 120 -0.86 16.81 15.97
N ALA A 121 -1.75 17.79 15.73
CA ALA A 121 -2.27 18.70 16.74
C ALA A 121 -3.44 18.10 17.55
N GLU A 122 -4.12 17.09 17.04
CA GLU A 122 -5.19 16.39 17.74
C GLU A 122 -4.67 15.66 19.00
N PRO A 123 -5.38 15.73 20.14
CA PRO A 123 -4.98 15.01 21.35
C PRO A 123 -5.05 13.50 21.12
N LYS A 124 -3.93 12.82 21.33
CA LYS A 124 -3.84 11.36 21.15
C LYS A 124 -4.68 10.64 22.20
N THR A 125 -5.61 9.81 21.76
CA THR A 125 -6.38 8.87 22.61
C THR A 125 -5.44 7.88 23.30
N ILE A 126 -5.91 7.23 24.38
CA ILE A 126 -5.15 6.14 25.06
C ILE A 126 -4.76 5.06 24.05
N TRP A 127 -5.68 4.70 23.16
CA TRP A 127 -5.42 3.80 22.04
C TRP A 127 -4.34 4.33 21.08
N GLY A 128 -4.36 5.62 20.75
CA GLY A 128 -3.31 6.25 19.92
C GLY A 128 -1.93 6.29 20.60
N ARG A 129 -1.85 6.21 21.93
CA ARG A 129 -0.59 6.11 22.68
C ARG A 129 -0.04 4.69 22.65
N THR A 130 -0.87 3.67 22.86
CA THR A 130 -0.47 2.26 22.84
C THR A 130 -0.05 1.80 21.45
N THR A 131 -0.82 2.16 20.41
CA THR A 131 -0.46 1.87 19.01
C THR A 131 0.82 2.59 18.58
N GLY A 132 1.05 3.80 19.11
CA GLY A 132 2.30 4.54 18.93
C GLY A 132 3.53 3.82 19.47
N ALA A 133 3.41 3.14 20.62
CA ALA A 133 4.48 2.32 21.19
C ALA A 133 4.75 1.07 20.35
N PHE A 134 3.71 0.35 19.92
CA PHE A 134 3.84 -0.84 19.07
C PHE A 134 4.48 -0.53 17.72
N ASN A 135 4.07 0.58 17.10
CA ASN A 135 4.67 1.03 15.86
C ASN A 135 6.13 1.52 16.06
N GLY A 136 6.47 2.04 17.25
CA GLY A 136 7.84 2.38 17.64
C GLY A 136 8.77 1.16 17.65
N PHE A 137 8.35 0.06 18.31
CA PHE A 137 9.14 -1.18 18.32
C PHE A 137 9.34 -1.77 16.92
N ARG A 138 8.27 -1.84 16.11
CA ARG A 138 8.40 -2.24 14.71
C ARG A 138 9.47 -1.42 14.01
N ALA A 139 9.41 -0.09 14.14
CA ALA A 139 10.31 0.79 13.45
C ALA A 139 11.75 0.77 13.98
N ILE A 140 12.00 0.32 15.21
CA ILE A 140 13.35 0.01 15.69
C ILE A 140 13.83 -1.31 15.09
N MET A 141 12.97 -2.34 15.06
CA MET A 141 13.30 -3.63 14.45
C MET A 141 13.57 -3.54 12.95
N THR A 142 12.92 -2.61 12.24
CA THR A 142 13.09 -2.38 10.80
C THR A 142 13.99 -1.19 10.49
N GLY A 143 14.29 -0.36 11.49
CA GLY A 143 15.02 0.88 11.35
C GLY A 143 16.40 0.75 11.99
N GLY A 144 17.43 0.76 11.16
CA GLY A 144 18.77 0.29 11.55
C GLY A 144 19.37 -0.70 10.54
N GLU A 145 18.64 -1.02 9.48
CA GLU A 145 19.04 -1.95 8.44
C GLU A 145 18.59 -1.49 7.05
N PHE A 146 19.15 -2.12 6.01
CA PHE A 146 18.79 -1.92 4.61
C PHE A 146 18.08 -3.14 3.99
N SER A 147 17.51 -4.02 4.82
CA SER A 147 16.82 -5.24 4.36
C SER A 147 15.69 -4.96 3.35
N LEU A 148 15.08 -3.77 3.41
CA LEU A 148 14.08 -3.30 2.44
C LEU A 148 14.56 -3.37 0.98
N VAL A 149 15.86 -3.26 0.73
CA VAL A 149 16.43 -3.32 -0.62
C VAL A 149 16.11 -4.67 -1.25
N LEU A 150 16.23 -5.76 -0.49
CA LEU A 150 15.94 -7.12 -0.98
C LEU A 150 14.54 -7.60 -0.61
N ARG A 151 13.93 -7.12 0.46
CA ARG A 151 12.55 -7.47 0.83
C ARG A 151 11.54 -6.75 -0.08
N GLN A 152 11.55 -5.43 -0.10
CA GLN A 152 10.63 -4.63 -0.91
C GLN A 152 11.17 -4.39 -2.32
N GLY A 153 12.46 -4.06 -2.46
CA GLY A 153 13.07 -3.85 -3.77
C GLY A 153 13.42 -5.14 -4.52
N GLY A 154 13.43 -6.30 -3.86
CA GLY A 154 13.99 -7.54 -4.42
C GLY A 154 13.34 -8.01 -5.72
N VAL A 155 12.02 -7.91 -5.86
CA VAL A 155 11.33 -8.29 -7.11
C VAL A 155 11.80 -7.38 -8.26
N THR A 156 11.93 -6.08 -8.02
CA THR A 156 12.47 -5.12 -8.98
C THR A 156 13.97 -5.33 -9.21
N ALA A 157 14.74 -5.71 -8.19
CA ALA A 157 16.15 -6.03 -8.30
C ALA A 157 16.40 -7.23 -9.20
N MET A 158 15.57 -8.28 -9.09
CA MET A 158 15.68 -9.45 -9.97
C MET A 158 15.22 -9.15 -11.39
N ALA A 159 14.15 -8.37 -11.56
CA ALA A 159 13.68 -8.00 -12.89
C ALA A 159 14.59 -6.98 -13.60
N HIS A 160 15.17 -6.04 -12.85
CA HIS A 160 15.96 -4.91 -13.34
C HIS A 160 17.12 -4.58 -12.38
N PRO A 161 18.16 -5.41 -12.33
CA PRO A 161 19.26 -5.26 -11.36
C PRO A 161 20.00 -3.93 -11.53
N ILE A 162 20.26 -3.51 -12.77
CA ILE A 162 20.96 -2.26 -13.07
C ILE A 162 20.16 -1.05 -12.59
N ARG A 163 18.85 -1.01 -12.85
CA ARG A 163 17.99 0.11 -12.42
C ARG A 163 17.98 0.20 -10.88
N THR A 164 17.85 -0.95 -10.23
CA THR A 164 17.79 -1.01 -8.78
C THR A 164 19.13 -0.60 -8.16
N ALA A 165 20.26 -1.05 -8.73
CA ALA A 165 21.59 -0.66 -8.29
C ALA A 165 21.86 0.85 -8.44
N LYS A 166 21.33 1.48 -9.50
CA LYS A 166 21.45 2.94 -9.70
C LYS A 166 20.75 3.78 -8.63
N ALA A 167 19.77 3.23 -7.90
CA ALA A 167 19.13 3.92 -6.78
C ALA A 167 19.95 3.86 -5.47
N LEU A 168 20.90 2.92 -5.35
CA LEU A 168 21.69 2.72 -4.12
C LEU A 168 22.60 3.92 -3.76
N PRO A 169 23.31 4.57 -4.70
CA PRO A 169 24.11 5.75 -4.36
C PRO A 169 23.28 6.87 -3.72
N ASN A 170 22.09 7.14 -4.24
CA ASN A 170 21.19 8.14 -3.66
C ASN A 170 20.61 7.67 -2.32
N MET A 171 20.32 6.38 -2.15
CA MET A 171 19.96 5.80 -0.85
C MET A 171 21.02 6.08 0.23
N PHE A 172 22.29 5.76 -0.05
CA PHE A 172 23.39 5.94 0.90
C PHE A 172 23.75 7.41 1.12
N LYS A 173 23.69 8.25 0.08
CA LYS A 173 23.86 9.71 0.26
C LYS A 173 22.72 10.31 1.10
N SER A 174 21.49 9.86 0.87
CA SER A 174 20.34 10.24 1.70
C SER A 174 20.47 9.73 3.13
N PHE A 175 21.09 8.59 3.38
CA PHE A 175 21.39 8.15 4.75
C PHE A 175 22.23 9.19 5.50
N LEU A 176 23.20 9.82 4.83
CA LEU A 176 24.07 10.84 5.44
C LEU A 176 23.49 12.26 5.41
N SER A 177 22.65 12.58 4.43
CA SER A 177 22.16 13.95 4.19
C SER A 177 20.65 14.02 3.98
N LEU A 178 19.99 14.91 4.74
CA LEU A 178 18.58 15.23 4.54
C LEU A 178 18.34 15.99 3.23
N ASP A 179 19.23 16.92 2.87
CA ASP A 179 19.14 17.73 1.66
C ASP A 179 19.19 16.88 0.39
N VAL A 180 20.03 15.84 0.36
CA VAL A 180 20.07 14.90 -0.77
C VAL A 180 18.72 14.19 -0.92
N SER A 181 18.10 13.78 0.18
CA SER A 181 16.80 13.11 0.14
C SER A 181 15.69 14.05 -0.33
N HIS A 182 15.68 15.30 0.12
CA HIS A 182 14.78 16.33 -0.40
C HIS A 182 15.01 16.59 -1.88
N LYS A 183 16.26 16.73 -2.31
CA LYS A 183 16.61 16.94 -3.73
C LYS A 183 16.12 15.79 -4.61
N VAL A 184 16.31 14.54 -4.19
CA VAL A 184 15.83 13.37 -4.94
C VAL A 184 14.29 13.33 -4.97
N ASN A 185 13.63 13.68 -3.86
CA ASN A 185 12.17 13.77 -3.83
C ASN A 185 11.65 14.86 -4.75
N GLU A 186 12.25 16.06 -4.72
CA GLU A 186 11.91 17.16 -5.61
C GLU A 186 12.16 16.80 -7.07
N GLU A 187 13.27 16.12 -7.38
CA GLU A 187 13.55 15.62 -8.71
C GLU A 187 12.42 14.71 -9.21
N ILE A 188 12.00 13.73 -8.41
CA ILE A 188 10.89 12.82 -8.73
C ILE A 188 9.58 13.58 -8.96
N LEU A 189 9.25 14.53 -8.07
CA LEU A 189 8.00 15.30 -8.14
C LEU A 189 7.99 16.32 -9.28
N ASN A 190 9.15 16.71 -9.80
CA ASN A 190 9.29 17.62 -10.93
C ASN A 190 9.46 16.92 -12.29
N ARG A 191 9.47 15.57 -12.33
CA ARG A 191 9.50 14.81 -13.60
C ARG A 191 8.27 15.12 -14.45
N ASP A 192 8.42 15.02 -15.77
CA ASP A 192 7.29 15.16 -16.71
C ASP A 192 6.15 14.16 -16.43
N ASN A 193 6.49 12.98 -15.91
CA ASN A 193 5.52 11.95 -15.54
C ASN A 193 4.97 12.08 -14.11
N ALA A 194 5.45 13.01 -13.29
CA ALA A 194 4.97 13.19 -11.92
C ALA A 194 3.43 13.31 -11.80
N PRO A 195 2.75 14.05 -12.70
CA PRO A 195 1.29 14.13 -12.66
C PRO A 195 0.61 12.78 -12.97
N LEU A 196 1.28 11.90 -13.73
CA LEU A 196 0.80 10.56 -14.06
C LEU A 196 0.96 9.57 -12.90
N TYR A 197 1.97 9.74 -12.05
CA TYR A 197 2.12 8.96 -10.81
C TYR A 197 0.87 9.12 -9.94
N ALA A 198 0.46 10.37 -9.72
CA ALA A 198 -0.70 10.70 -8.91
C ALA A 198 -2.01 10.28 -9.56
N ARG A 199 -2.12 10.33 -10.89
CA ARG A 199 -3.27 9.80 -11.61
C ARG A 199 -3.36 8.28 -11.52
N GLY A 200 -2.25 7.56 -11.71
CA GLY A 200 -2.22 6.10 -11.62
C GLY A 200 -2.33 5.57 -10.19
N GLY A 201 -2.13 6.41 -9.18
CA GLY A 201 -2.10 5.97 -7.78
C GLY A 201 -0.79 5.26 -7.43
N LEU A 202 0.32 5.65 -8.07
CA LEU A 202 1.66 5.21 -7.67
C LEU A 202 1.94 5.70 -6.25
N HIS A 203 2.37 4.80 -5.38
CA HIS A 203 2.65 5.17 -4.00
C HIS A 203 4.06 5.77 -3.88
N LEU A 204 4.12 7.07 -3.60
CA LEU A 204 5.34 7.76 -3.20
C LEU A 204 5.16 8.21 -1.76
N ALA A 205 5.97 7.66 -0.86
CA ALA A 205 5.88 7.95 0.56
C ALA A 205 6.54 9.31 0.84
N PRO A 206 5.92 10.22 1.61
CA PRO A 206 6.53 11.50 1.93
C PRO A 206 7.82 11.32 2.74
N ILE A 207 8.85 12.09 2.39
CA ILE A 207 10.19 12.00 2.98
C ILE A 207 10.37 12.94 4.19
N ASP A 208 9.59 14.02 4.26
CA ASP A 208 9.78 15.11 5.22
C ASP A 208 9.26 14.84 6.64
N GLY A 209 8.82 13.61 6.93
CA GLY A 209 8.28 13.22 8.24
C GLY A 209 6.94 13.89 8.60
N SER A 210 6.39 14.71 7.71
CA SER A 210 5.16 15.44 7.99
C SER A 210 3.90 14.65 7.67
N ALA A 211 4.02 13.38 7.27
CA ALA A 211 2.91 12.56 6.77
C ALA A 211 1.95 12.05 7.84
N GLU A 212 0.70 11.83 7.45
CA GLU A 212 -0.20 10.95 8.21
C GLU A 212 0.32 9.50 8.18
N LEU A 213 0.11 8.74 9.25
CA LEU A 213 0.58 7.33 9.35
C LEU A 213 0.19 6.49 8.13
N LYS A 214 -1.04 6.64 7.61
CA LYS A 214 -1.55 5.87 6.45
C LYS A 214 -0.74 6.10 5.16
N ASP A 215 -0.09 7.26 5.05
CA ASP A 215 0.66 7.66 3.86
C ASP A 215 2.15 7.32 3.98
N MET A 216 2.62 6.93 5.17
CA MET A 216 3.99 6.50 5.39
C MET A 216 4.23 5.09 4.82
N GLU A 217 5.51 4.77 4.61
CA GLU A 217 5.90 3.39 4.32
C GLU A 217 5.64 2.50 5.54
N GLU A 218 5.13 1.29 5.32
CA GLU A 218 4.53 0.44 6.38
C GLU A 218 5.52 0.10 7.50
N LEU A 219 6.79 -0.12 7.12
CA LEU A 219 7.88 -0.40 8.05
C LEU A 219 8.23 0.81 8.93
N TYR A 220 7.86 2.03 8.53
CA TYR A 220 8.22 3.29 9.17
C TYR A 220 7.01 4.05 9.73
N MET A 221 5.84 3.42 9.88
CA MET A 221 4.59 4.03 10.36
C MET A 221 4.62 4.42 11.86
N SER A 222 5.58 5.22 12.29
CA SER A 222 5.65 5.76 13.65
C SER A 222 6.30 7.14 13.68
N HIS A 223 5.59 8.11 14.25
CA HIS A 223 6.11 9.47 14.49
C HIS A 223 7.19 9.53 15.59
N TRP A 224 7.39 8.45 16.36
CA TRP A 224 8.46 8.40 17.36
C TRP A 224 9.83 8.19 16.72
N VAL A 225 9.88 7.59 15.53
CA VAL A 225 11.10 7.22 14.81
C VAL A 225 11.93 8.43 14.43
N GLU A 226 11.26 9.53 14.06
CA GLU A 226 11.90 10.80 13.73
C GLU A 226 12.71 11.39 14.90
N LYS A 227 12.40 10.97 16.13
CA LYS A 227 13.07 11.42 17.35
C LYS A 227 14.28 10.57 17.74
N ILE A 228 14.46 9.38 17.14
CA ILE A 228 15.57 8.49 17.47
C ILE A 228 16.76 8.79 16.53
N PRO A 229 17.89 9.29 17.04
CA PRO A 229 19.09 9.52 16.24
C PRO A 229 19.54 8.24 15.53
N GLY A 230 20.04 8.36 14.29
CA GLY A 230 20.44 7.20 13.47
C GLY A 230 19.29 6.50 12.75
N ILE A 231 18.19 6.17 13.43
CA ILE A 231 17.06 5.44 12.81
C ILE A 231 16.36 6.29 11.73
N LYS A 232 16.17 7.60 11.99
CA LYS A 232 15.62 8.53 10.99
C LYS A 232 16.43 8.58 9.68
N ASN A 233 17.72 8.29 9.75
CA ASN A 233 18.59 8.25 8.57
C ASN A 233 18.34 7.00 7.73
N PHE A 234 18.17 5.84 8.38
CA PHE A 234 17.77 4.59 7.69
C PHE A 234 16.40 4.73 7.03
N GLN A 235 15.42 5.30 7.74
CA GLN A 235 14.10 5.59 7.18
C GLN A 235 14.21 6.47 5.94
N ARG A 236 14.90 7.61 6.03
CA ARG A 236 15.08 8.53 4.91
C ARG A 236 15.76 7.87 3.70
N ALA A 237 16.80 7.08 3.95
CA ALA A 237 17.48 6.30 2.93
C ALA A 237 16.52 5.31 2.25
N GLY A 238 15.79 4.53 3.04
CA GLY A 238 14.81 3.56 2.54
C GLY A 238 13.68 4.19 1.72
N LEU A 239 13.13 5.31 2.20
CA LEU A 239 12.12 6.07 1.47
C LEU A 239 12.65 6.64 0.14
N THR A 240 13.88 7.18 0.15
CA THR A 240 14.55 7.64 -1.08
C THR A 240 14.66 6.50 -2.08
N PHE A 241 15.20 5.35 -1.65
CA PHE A 241 15.37 4.17 -2.49
C PHE A 241 14.05 3.69 -3.08
N LEU A 242 13.02 3.48 -2.24
CA LEU A 242 11.73 2.95 -2.67
C LEU A 242 11.02 3.91 -3.62
N ASN A 243 11.01 5.21 -3.31
CA ASN A 243 10.40 6.20 -4.18
C ASN A 243 11.12 6.27 -5.54
N THR A 244 12.46 6.21 -5.56
CA THR A 244 13.24 6.18 -6.80
C THR A 244 12.90 4.96 -7.65
N ILE A 245 12.98 3.74 -7.10
CA ILE A 245 12.69 2.54 -7.91
C ILE A 245 11.23 2.46 -8.36
N ARG A 246 10.29 3.01 -7.59
CA ARG A 246 8.87 3.10 -7.95
C ARG A 246 8.65 4.08 -9.10
N ALA A 247 9.18 5.30 -8.99
CA ALA A 247 9.10 6.32 -10.04
C ALA A 247 9.79 5.85 -11.33
N ASP A 248 11.01 5.33 -11.24
CA ASP A 248 11.78 4.86 -12.40
C ASP A 248 11.10 3.67 -13.10
N SER A 249 10.54 2.73 -12.33
CA SER A 249 9.84 1.57 -12.92
C SER A 249 8.52 1.99 -13.57
N PHE A 250 7.78 2.91 -12.95
CA PHE A 250 6.60 3.49 -13.56
C PHE A 250 6.96 4.22 -14.86
N ASP A 251 8.01 5.05 -14.86
CA ASP A 251 8.46 5.79 -16.04
C ASP A 251 8.79 4.87 -17.21
N VAL A 252 9.54 3.79 -16.96
CA VAL A 252 9.92 2.84 -18.01
C VAL A 252 8.69 2.12 -18.57
N LEU A 253 7.79 1.64 -17.70
CA LEU A 253 6.58 0.96 -18.15
C LEU A 253 5.67 1.93 -18.92
N ASN A 254 5.54 3.16 -18.44
CA ASN A 254 4.71 4.18 -19.06
C ASN A 254 5.22 4.63 -20.44
N LYS A 255 6.55 4.69 -20.64
CA LYS A 255 7.17 5.00 -21.95
C LYS A 255 6.74 4.03 -23.06
N THR A 256 6.40 2.80 -22.70
CA THR A 256 6.01 1.78 -23.68
C THR A 256 4.52 1.82 -24.04
N LEU A 257 3.71 2.64 -23.36
CA LEU A 257 2.28 2.80 -23.64
C LEU A 257 2.04 3.75 -24.81
N PRO A 258 1.08 3.42 -25.71
CA PRO A 258 0.70 4.33 -26.78
C PRO A 258 0.01 5.56 -26.17
N ILE A 259 0.32 6.73 -26.69
CA ILE A 259 -0.47 7.93 -26.41
C ILE A 259 -1.82 7.72 -27.11
N THR A 260 -2.94 7.92 -26.40
CA THR A 260 -4.26 7.80 -27.03
C THR A 260 -4.41 8.82 -28.15
N SER A 261 -5.41 8.63 -29.02
CA SER A 261 -5.75 9.56 -30.11
C SER A 261 -6.07 10.99 -29.62
N SER A 262 -6.31 11.21 -28.33
CA SER A 262 -6.52 12.53 -27.71
C SER A 262 -5.26 13.11 -27.02
N GLY A 263 -4.10 12.46 -27.15
CA GLY A 263 -2.86 12.95 -26.54
C GLY A 263 -2.71 12.65 -25.04
N VAL A 264 -3.67 11.95 -24.42
CA VAL A 264 -3.76 11.71 -22.97
C VAL A 264 -3.65 10.22 -22.65
N GLN A 265 -2.76 9.81 -21.75
CA GLN A 265 -2.65 8.40 -21.37
C GLN A 265 -3.89 7.87 -20.66
N SER A 266 -4.27 6.63 -21.00
CA SER A 266 -5.45 5.95 -20.46
C SER A 266 -5.34 5.78 -18.95
N GLN A 267 -6.35 6.29 -18.22
CA GLN A 267 -6.39 6.21 -16.76
C GLN A 267 -6.26 4.77 -16.26
N VAL A 268 -6.89 3.81 -16.94
CA VAL A 268 -6.88 2.42 -16.49
C VAL A 268 -5.53 1.74 -16.73
N GLU A 269 -4.79 2.17 -17.76
CA GLU A 269 -3.44 1.67 -18.01
C GLU A 269 -2.44 2.23 -16.99
N LEU A 270 -2.58 3.52 -16.63
CA LEU A 270 -1.80 4.16 -15.57
C LEU A 270 -2.03 3.47 -14.22
N GLU A 271 -3.29 3.19 -13.88
CA GLU A 271 -3.66 2.47 -12.66
C GLU A 271 -3.10 1.05 -12.62
N ALA A 272 -3.10 0.33 -13.75
CA ALA A 272 -2.57 -1.02 -13.83
C ALA A 272 -1.04 -1.06 -13.65
N ILE A 273 -0.30 -0.14 -14.28
CA ILE A 273 1.15 -0.02 -14.09
C ILE A 273 1.49 0.38 -12.65
N ALA A 274 0.83 1.41 -12.12
CA ALA A 274 1.02 1.81 -10.73
C ALA A 274 0.73 0.67 -9.76
N ASN A 275 -0.35 -0.08 -9.98
CA ASN A 275 -0.72 -1.23 -9.16
C ASN A 275 0.37 -2.31 -9.18
N TYR A 276 0.88 -2.67 -10.36
CA TYR A 276 2.00 -3.61 -10.46
C TYR A 276 3.23 -3.12 -9.69
N VAL A 277 3.65 -1.88 -9.92
CA VAL A 277 4.84 -1.30 -9.28
C VAL A 277 4.67 -1.25 -7.74
N ASN A 278 3.50 -0.83 -7.26
CA ASN A 278 3.17 -0.82 -5.85
C ASN A 278 3.25 -2.23 -5.24
N ILE A 279 2.62 -3.22 -5.87
CA ILE A 279 2.62 -4.62 -5.39
C ILE A 279 4.03 -5.23 -5.43
N ALA A 280 4.77 -5.06 -6.52
CA ALA A 280 6.15 -5.53 -6.65
C ALA A 280 7.03 -4.99 -5.51
N THR A 281 6.83 -3.72 -5.14
CA THR A 281 7.56 -3.00 -4.09
C THR A 281 6.92 -3.07 -2.71
N GLY A 282 6.00 -4.01 -2.46
CA GLY A 282 5.49 -4.30 -1.12
C GLY A 282 4.22 -3.55 -0.68
N ARG A 283 3.60 -2.74 -1.55
CA ARG A 283 2.37 -1.97 -1.26
C ARG A 283 1.14 -2.69 -1.81
N GLY A 284 0.82 -3.84 -1.23
CA GLY A 284 -0.38 -4.59 -1.58
C GLY A 284 -1.68 -3.89 -1.15
N LYS A 285 -2.78 -4.21 -1.84
CA LYS A 285 -4.13 -3.74 -1.50
C LYS A 285 -4.79 -4.67 -0.48
N LEU A 286 -5.47 -4.13 0.53
CA LEU A 286 -6.22 -4.89 1.54
C LEU A 286 -7.72 -5.03 1.22
N GLY A 287 -8.16 -4.54 0.06
CA GLY A 287 -9.54 -4.62 -0.39
C GLY A 287 -10.47 -3.81 0.52
N LYS A 288 -11.53 -4.43 1.06
CA LYS A 288 -12.49 -3.76 1.95
C LYS A 288 -11.86 -3.27 3.25
N MET A 289 -10.71 -3.82 3.65
CA MET A 289 -10.03 -3.46 4.88
C MET A 289 -9.01 -2.32 4.70
N GLU A 290 -8.94 -1.68 3.53
CA GLU A 290 -7.98 -0.60 3.28
C GLU A 290 -8.13 0.57 4.28
N GLY A 291 -9.37 0.88 4.68
CA GLY A 291 -9.65 1.88 5.71
C GLY A 291 -9.23 1.47 7.14
N ALA A 292 -9.01 0.17 7.37
CA ALA A 292 -8.55 -0.39 8.63
C ALA A 292 -7.06 -0.72 8.62
N ALA A 293 -6.30 -0.31 7.59
CA ALA A 293 -4.88 -0.62 7.46
C ALA A 293 -4.06 -0.19 8.69
N GLU A 294 -4.35 1.00 9.26
CA GLU A 294 -3.67 1.48 10.48
C GLU A 294 -3.91 0.56 11.68
N THR A 295 -5.14 0.04 11.84
CA THR A 295 -5.50 -0.94 12.88
C THR A 295 -4.90 -2.32 12.58
N LEU A 296 -4.92 -2.77 11.32
CA LEU A 296 -4.27 -4.03 10.94
C LEU A 296 -2.78 -3.98 11.20
N ASN A 297 -2.14 -2.81 11.12
CA ASN A 297 -0.75 -2.61 11.49
C ASN A 297 -0.51 -2.60 13.01
N THR A 298 -1.52 -2.69 13.86
CA THR A 298 -1.28 -2.96 15.29
C THR A 298 -1.19 -4.46 15.54
N ILE A 299 -1.97 -5.24 14.77
CA ILE A 299 -2.07 -6.69 14.86
C ILE A 299 -0.96 -7.38 14.06
N PHE A 300 -0.70 -6.91 12.85
CA PHE A 300 0.23 -7.50 11.90
C PHE A 300 1.48 -6.64 11.71
N PHE A 301 2.62 -7.28 11.46
CA PHE A 301 3.90 -6.60 11.26
C PHE A 301 3.92 -5.77 9.97
N ALA A 302 3.51 -6.36 8.85
CA ALA A 302 3.52 -5.70 7.54
C ALA A 302 2.43 -6.28 6.62
N PRO A 303 1.13 -6.04 6.92
CA PRO A 303 0.03 -6.67 6.20
C PRO A 303 -0.04 -6.28 4.72
N LYS A 304 0.31 -5.05 4.31
CA LYS A 304 0.37 -4.69 2.88
C LYS A 304 1.50 -5.42 2.17
N TYR A 305 2.64 -5.59 2.83
CA TYR A 305 3.74 -6.39 2.29
C TYR A 305 3.32 -7.86 2.09
N VAL A 306 2.69 -8.47 3.10
CA VAL A 306 2.18 -9.85 3.00
C VAL A 306 1.14 -9.97 1.88
N ALA A 307 0.17 -9.07 1.82
CA ALA A 307 -0.84 -9.05 0.76
C ALA A 307 -0.20 -8.93 -0.62
N SER A 308 0.85 -8.13 -0.77
CA SER A 308 1.58 -7.99 -2.04
C SER A 308 2.19 -9.30 -2.52
N ARG A 309 2.69 -10.15 -1.62
CA ARG A 309 3.27 -11.45 -1.98
C ARG A 309 2.19 -12.39 -2.52
N PHE A 310 1.02 -12.44 -1.89
CA PHE A 310 -0.12 -13.20 -2.41
C PHE A 310 -0.59 -12.64 -3.75
N GLN A 311 -0.73 -11.33 -3.87
CA GLN A 311 -1.14 -10.65 -5.10
C GLN A 311 -0.20 -10.91 -6.27
N LEU A 312 1.12 -10.93 -6.02
CA LEU A 312 2.10 -11.33 -7.00
C LEU A 312 1.86 -12.78 -7.45
N LEU A 313 1.77 -13.72 -6.51
CA LEU A 313 1.64 -15.15 -6.81
C LEU A 313 0.35 -15.51 -7.55
N ILE A 314 -0.78 -14.90 -7.20
CA ILE A 314 -2.06 -15.14 -7.89
C ILE A 314 -2.19 -14.33 -9.20
N GLY A 315 -1.17 -13.55 -9.56
CA GLY A 315 -1.19 -12.75 -10.80
C GLY A 315 -2.23 -11.63 -10.79
N GLU A 316 -2.52 -11.02 -9.64
CA GLU A 316 -3.47 -9.90 -9.55
C GLU A 316 -3.09 -8.75 -10.51
N PRO A 317 -1.81 -8.32 -10.60
CA PRO A 317 -1.40 -7.30 -11.56
C PRO A 317 -1.61 -7.68 -13.03
N LEU A 318 -1.65 -8.98 -13.35
CA LEU A 318 -1.89 -9.50 -14.69
C LEU A 318 -3.37 -9.55 -15.06
N HIS A 319 -4.26 -9.28 -14.09
CA HIS A 319 -5.69 -9.58 -14.16
C HIS A 319 -6.00 -11.08 -14.30
N LEU A 320 -5.23 -11.95 -13.64
CA LEU A 320 -5.58 -13.38 -13.49
C LEU A 320 -6.56 -13.66 -12.33
N VAL A 321 -7.01 -12.64 -11.60
CA VAL A 321 -8.19 -12.76 -10.73
C VAL A 321 -9.13 -11.59 -11.01
N SER A 322 -9.79 -11.65 -12.16
CA SER A 322 -11.21 -11.39 -12.14
C SER A 322 -11.80 -12.41 -11.16
N GLY A 323 -12.42 -11.95 -10.07
CA GLY A 323 -12.90 -12.84 -9.01
C GLY A 323 -13.75 -13.98 -9.56
N VAL A 324 -14.02 -15.00 -8.76
CA VAL A 324 -14.92 -16.16 -9.02
C VAL A 324 -16.08 -15.85 -9.99
N LYS A 325 -16.65 -14.64 -9.93
CA LYS A 325 -17.59 -14.07 -10.90
C LYS A 325 -17.22 -14.13 -12.39
N SER A 326 -15.97 -13.99 -12.83
CA SER A 326 -15.60 -14.02 -14.25
C SER A 326 -15.42 -15.44 -14.78
N VAL A 327 -14.94 -16.35 -13.93
CA VAL A 327 -14.96 -17.80 -14.19
C VAL A 327 -16.40 -18.30 -14.28
N LEU A 328 -17.30 -17.79 -13.42
CA LEU A 328 -18.72 -18.17 -13.43
C LEU A 328 -19.55 -17.49 -14.53
N THR A 329 -19.14 -16.32 -15.05
CA THR A 329 -19.94 -15.57 -16.04
C THR A 329 -19.35 -15.56 -17.45
N GLY A 330 -18.12 -16.07 -17.65
CA GLY A 330 -17.45 -16.08 -18.96
C GLY A 330 -17.12 -14.69 -19.52
N LYS A 331 -17.34 -13.61 -18.75
CA LYS A 331 -17.07 -12.24 -19.16
C LYS A 331 -15.78 -11.75 -18.51
N ALA A 332 -14.80 -11.44 -19.35
CA ALA A 332 -13.56 -10.84 -18.92
C ALA A 332 -13.81 -9.36 -18.61
N ASP A 333 -13.91 -8.99 -17.33
CA ASP A 333 -13.82 -7.59 -16.89
C ASP A 333 -12.34 -7.14 -17.01
N THR A 334 -11.82 -7.07 -18.24
CA THR A 334 -10.45 -6.64 -18.48
C THR A 334 -10.36 -5.14 -18.33
N LYS A 335 -10.06 -4.69 -17.11
CA LYS A 335 -9.86 -3.28 -16.81
C LYS A 335 -8.69 -2.70 -17.64
N SER A 336 -7.59 -3.42 -17.85
CA SER A 336 -6.43 -2.94 -18.64
C SER A 336 -6.35 -3.51 -20.06
N SER A 337 -5.57 -2.87 -20.95
CA SER A 337 -5.35 -3.33 -22.34
C SER A 337 -4.48 -4.59 -22.38
N ALA A 338 -4.61 -5.40 -23.45
CA ALA A 338 -3.76 -6.58 -23.66
C ALA A 338 -2.27 -6.24 -23.70
N LYS A 339 -1.93 -5.02 -24.16
CA LYS A 339 -0.56 -4.52 -24.19
C LYS A 339 -0.01 -4.29 -22.78
N VAL A 340 -0.76 -3.66 -21.88
CA VAL A 340 -0.35 -3.51 -20.46
C VAL A 340 -0.17 -4.86 -19.79
N ARG A 341 -1.11 -5.80 -20.00
CA ARG A 341 -0.96 -7.16 -19.47
C ARG A 341 0.30 -7.85 -19.97
N LYS A 342 0.61 -7.73 -21.26
CA LYS A 342 1.85 -8.25 -21.85
C LYS A 342 3.08 -7.62 -21.19
N LEU A 343 3.10 -6.31 -20.98
CA LEU A 343 4.20 -5.62 -20.31
C LEU A 343 4.41 -6.14 -18.88
N ILE A 344 3.34 -6.25 -18.10
CA ILE A 344 3.40 -6.78 -16.73
C ILE A 344 3.85 -8.25 -16.75
N ALA A 345 3.36 -9.07 -17.70
CA ALA A 345 3.80 -10.47 -17.86
C ALA A 345 5.30 -10.56 -18.16
N MET A 346 5.84 -9.65 -18.97
CA MET A 346 7.27 -9.58 -19.22
C MET A 346 8.05 -9.19 -17.95
N GLU A 347 7.51 -8.35 -17.08
CA GLU A 347 8.14 -8.04 -15.80
C GLU A 347 8.18 -9.24 -14.86
N TYR A 348 7.11 -10.04 -14.83
CA TYR A 348 7.09 -11.33 -14.12
C TYR A 348 8.15 -12.29 -14.67
N ALA A 349 8.22 -12.43 -16.00
CA ALA A 349 9.21 -13.27 -16.65
C ALA A 349 10.65 -12.83 -16.31
N ARG A 350 10.92 -11.51 -16.34
CA ARG A 350 12.22 -10.95 -15.94
C ARG A 350 12.54 -11.24 -14.47
N ALA A 351 11.58 -11.06 -13.56
CA ALA A 351 11.79 -11.35 -12.15
C ALA A 351 12.10 -12.85 -11.93
N MET A 352 11.35 -13.75 -12.57
CA MET A 352 11.60 -15.19 -12.49
C MET A 352 12.97 -15.56 -13.03
N LEU A 353 13.37 -15.03 -14.20
CA LEU A 353 14.71 -15.24 -14.75
C LEU A 353 15.80 -14.72 -13.82
N GLY A 354 15.60 -13.56 -13.18
CA GLY A 354 16.52 -13.02 -12.19
C GLY A 354 16.64 -13.92 -10.95
N PHE A 355 15.53 -14.41 -10.39
CA PHE A 355 15.57 -15.37 -9.28
C PHE A 355 16.29 -16.66 -9.68
N THR A 356 15.99 -17.23 -10.85
CA THR A 356 16.66 -18.42 -11.37
C THR A 356 18.16 -18.19 -11.54
N ALA A 357 18.58 -17.04 -12.05
CA ALA A 357 19.99 -16.70 -12.19
C ALA A 357 20.69 -16.63 -10.82
N VAL A 358 20.08 -15.99 -9.83
CA VAL A 358 20.64 -15.93 -8.46
C VAL A 358 20.73 -17.31 -7.82
N LEU A 359 19.69 -18.13 -7.97
CA LEU A 359 19.72 -19.52 -7.50
C LEU A 359 20.81 -20.34 -8.20
N ALA A 360 20.95 -20.22 -9.52
CA ALA A 360 22.00 -20.91 -10.26
C ALA A 360 23.41 -20.49 -9.82
N LEU A 361 23.63 -19.19 -9.58
CA LEU A 361 24.89 -18.68 -9.02
C LEU A 361 25.16 -19.22 -7.62
N GLY A 362 24.13 -19.27 -6.75
CA GLY A 362 24.24 -19.85 -5.42
C GLY A 362 24.58 -21.34 -5.45
N ALA A 363 23.94 -22.10 -6.34
CA ALA A 363 24.28 -23.51 -6.56
C ALA A 363 25.72 -23.68 -7.07
N GLY A 364 26.14 -22.86 -8.03
CA GLY A 364 27.52 -22.84 -8.54
C GLY A 364 28.55 -22.48 -7.47
N ALA A 365 28.17 -21.70 -6.47
CA ALA A 365 28.98 -21.38 -5.28
C ALA A 365 28.93 -22.46 -4.18
N GLY A 366 28.31 -23.61 -4.43
CA GLY A 366 28.22 -24.74 -3.49
C GLY A 366 26.98 -24.76 -2.60
N GLY A 367 25.98 -23.92 -2.87
CA GLY A 367 24.73 -23.87 -2.10
C GLY A 367 23.77 -25.00 -2.49
N GLU A 368 23.23 -25.70 -1.48
CA GLU A 368 22.15 -26.67 -1.69
C GLU A 368 20.81 -25.93 -1.88
N ILE A 369 20.02 -26.32 -2.88
CA ILE A 369 18.72 -25.69 -3.17
C ILE A 369 17.60 -26.72 -3.04
N GLU A 370 16.61 -26.39 -2.22
CA GLU A 370 15.40 -27.19 -2.08
C GLU A 370 14.34 -26.75 -3.10
N TRP A 371 13.91 -27.69 -3.95
CA TRP A 371 12.93 -27.44 -5.02
C TRP A 371 11.52 -27.88 -4.65
N ASN A 372 11.31 -28.52 -3.50
CA ASN A 372 9.98 -28.98 -3.09
C ASN A 372 9.21 -27.87 -2.36
N PRO A 373 8.08 -27.36 -2.89
CA PRO A 373 7.28 -26.29 -2.27
C PRO A 373 6.56 -26.73 -0.98
N LYS A 374 6.63 -28.01 -0.61
CA LYS A 374 6.16 -28.53 0.69
C LYS A 374 7.22 -28.41 1.79
N SER A 375 8.46 -28.04 1.45
CA SER A 375 9.55 -27.82 2.39
C SER A 375 9.55 -26.38 2.92
N SER A 376 9.98 -26.17 4.17
CA SER A 376 10.24 -24.82 4.69
C SER A 376 11.42 -24.13 4.00
N ASP A 377 12.26 -24.88 3.30
CA ASP A 377 13.49 -24.40 2.66
C ASP A 377 13.35 -24.18 1.16
N PHE A 378 12.12 -24.29 0.63
CA PHE A 378 11.84 -24.09 -0.79
C PHE A 378 12.48 -22.81 -1.36
N LEU A 379 13.29 -22.98 -2.42
CA LEU A 379 14.06 -21.95 -3.11
C LEU A 379 15.00 -21.12 -2.22
N LYS A 380 15.36 -21.64 -1.04
CA LYS A 380 16.47 -21.09 -0.26
C LYS A 380 17.76 -21.78 -0.67
N MET A 381 18.84 -21.02 -0.64
CA MET A 381 20.20 -21.51 -0.83
C MET A 381 20.78 -21.83 0.55
N LYS A 382 21.21 -23.06 0.76
CA LYS A 382 21.77 -23.52 2.03
C LYS A 382 23.28 -23.71 1.91
N PHE A 383 24.03 -23.03 2.77
CA PHE A 383 25.48 -23.12 2.90
C PHE A 383 25.80 -23.59 4.32
N GLY A 384 26.07 -24.88 4.50
CA GLY A 384 26.15 -25.48 5.83
C GLY A 384 24.83 -25.30 6.60
N ASN A 385 24.88 -24.59 7.73
CA ASN A 385 23.68 -24.28 8.54
C ASN A 385 22.95 -23.00 8.09
N THR A 386 23.63 -22.13 7.33
CA THR A 386 23.09 -20.85 6.89
C THR A 386 22.12 -21.04 5.72
N ARG A 387 20.96 -20.37 5.78
CA ARG A 387 19.95 -20.37 4.72
C ARG A 387 19.71 -18.96 4.22
N ILE A 388 19.91 -18.75 2.93
CA ILE A 388 19.68 -17.47 2.26
C ILE A 388 18.42 -17.59 1.41
N ASP A 389 17.43 -16.73 1.67
CA ASP A 389 16.22 -16.62 0.87
C ASP A 389 16.33 -15.46 -0.13
N PRO A 390 16.56 -15.73 -1.43
CA PRO A 390 16.63 -14.68 -2.43
C PRO A 390 15.24 -14.19 -2.87
N MET A 391 14.16 -14.88 -2.48
CA MET A 391 12.82 -14.74 -3.10
C MET A 391 12.01 -13.54 -2.60
N ALA A 392 12.63 -12.58 -1.91
CA ALA A 392 11.95 -11.38 -1.41
C ALA A 392 10.66 -11.70 -0.62
N GLY A 393 10.66 -12.77 0.18
CA GLY A 393 9.49 -13.20 0.96
C GLY A 393 8.41 -13.98 0.19
N LEU A 394 8.61 -14.28 -1.11
CA LEU A 394 7.66 -15.07 -1.92
C LEU A 394 7.70 -16.56 -1.55
N SER A 395 8.88 -17.10 -1.22
CA SER A 395 9.06 -18.53 -0.92
C SER A 395 8.16 -18.98 0.23
N GLN A 396 8.11 -18.23 1.33
CA GLN A 396 7.29 -18.56 2.50
C GLN A 396 5.79 -18.54 2.17
N THR A 397 5.35 -17.60 1.31
CA THR A 397 3.96 -17.53 0.87
C THR A 397 3.61 -18.71 -0.04
N VAL A 398 4.50 -19.08 -0.98
CA VAL A 398 4.32 -20.27 -1.82
C VAL A 398 4.21 -21.52 -0.96
N VAL A 399 5.12 -21.68 0.01
CA VAL A 399 5.13 -22.83 0.91
C VAL A 399 3.85 -22.93 1.72
N ALA A 400 3.37 -21.83 2.30
CA ALA A 400 2.12 -21.80 3.05
C ALA A 400 0.92 -22.18 2.17
N MET A 401 0.80 -21.57 0.99
CA MET A 401 -0.26 -21.87 0.03
C MET A 401 -0.22 -23.33 -0.41
N PHE A 402 0.96 -23.83 -0.77
CA PHE A 402 1.11 -25.17 -1.33
C PHE A 402 0.89 -26.27 -0.29
N LYS A 403 1.34 -26.07 0.95
CA LYS A 403 1.05 -27.00 2.06
C LYS A 403 -0.45 -27.13 2.30
N VAL A 404 -1.15 -26.00 2.43
CA VAL A 404 -2.60 -25.98 2.67
C VAL A 404 -3.36 -26.58 1.48
N PHE A 405 -3.02 -26.17 0.25
CA PHE A 405 -3.70 -26.65 -0.96
C PHE A 405 -3.44 -28.13 -1.25
N SER A 406 -2.19 -28.59 -1.14
CA SER A 406 -1.84 -30.00 -1.39
C SER A 406 -2.24 -30.93 -0.26
N GLY A 407 -2.56 -30.40 0.92
CA GLY A 407 -2.84 -31.18 2.13
C GLY A 407 -1.64 -31.98 2.60
N THR A 408 -0.40 -31.59 2.27
CA THR A 408 0.82 -32.30 2.68
C THR A 408 1.96 -31.36 3.08
N VAL A 409 2.88 -31.85 3.92
CA VAL A 409 4.11 -31.15 4.33
C VAL A 409 5.32 -32.06 4.18
N LYS A 410 6.49 -31.50 3.86
CA LYS A 410 7.78 -32.21 4.00
C LYS A 410 8.33 -31.98 5.40
N THR A 411 8.60 -33.05 6.15
CA THR A 411 9.16 -33.00 7.51
C THR A 411 10.67 -32.72 7.47
N SER A 412 11.28 -32.45 8.62
CA SER A 412 12.74 -32.27 8.73
C SER A 412 13.53 -33.54 8.37
N LYS A 413 12.90 -34.72 8.47
CA LYS A 413 13.46 -36.00 8.02
C LYS A 413 13.35 -36.22 6.50
N GLY A 414 12.71 -35.29 5.79
CA GLY A 414 12.49 -35.37 4.34
C GLY A 414 11.23 -36.12 3.92
N GLU A 415 10.47 -36.67 4.86
CA GLU A 415 9.24 -37.42 4.59
C GLU A 415 8.09 -36.49 4.21
N ILE A 416 7.25 -36.91 3.27
CA ILE A 416 6.02 -36.19 2.92
C ILE A 416 4.85 -36.82 3.68
N VAL A 417 4.24 -36.04 4.57
CA VAL A 417 3.12 -36.51 5.40
C VAL A 417 1.85 -35.69 5.13
N PRO A 418 0.65 -36.31 5.23
CA PRO A 418 -0.61 -35.60 5.10
C PRO A 418 -0.86 -34.68 6.29
N ILE A 419 -1.53 -33.56 6.03
CA ILE A 419 -2.00 -32.57 7.02
C ILE A 419 -3.50 -32.29 6.90
N SER A 420 -4.18 -33.04 6.03
CA SER A 420 -5.62 -32.95 5.78
C SER A 420 -6.16 -34.35 5.57
N GLU A 421 -7.32 -34.66 6.16
CA GLU A 421 -7.93 -36.00 6.12
C GLU A 421 -8.22 -36.47 4.69
N TRP A 422 -8.63 -35.57 3.80
CA TRP A 422 -8.88 -35.88 2.38
C TRP A 422 -7.63 -36.34 1.63
N ARG A 423 -6.43 -36.10 2.18
CA ARG A 423 -5.15 -36.49 1.59
C ARG A 423 -4.60 -37.79 2.16
N GLY A 424 -5.05 -38.19 3.34
CA GLY A 424 -4.61 -39.38 4.07
C GLY A 424 -4.70 -39.20 5.59
N GLU A 425 -4.44 -40.27 6.33
CA GLU A 425 -4.44 -40.26 7.79
C GLU A 425 -3.33 -39.34 8.32
N ILE A 426 -3.71 -38.32 9.09
CA ILE A 426 -2.77 -37.37 9.67
C ILE A 426 -1.98 -38.10 10.76
N PRO A 427 -0.62 -38.08 10.72
CA PRO A 427 0.18 -38.73 11.75
C PRO A 427 -0.18 -38.24 13.16
N TYR A 428 -0.07 -39.12 14.15
CA TYR A 428 -0.33 -38.75 15.54
C TYR A 428 0.51 -37.53 15.97
N LYS A 429 -0.14 -36.50 16.52
CA LYS A 429 0.45 -35.17 16.84
C LYS A 429 1.07 -34.43 15.63
N GLY A 430 0.70 -34.84 14.41
CA GLY A 430 1.10 -34.21 13.16
C GLY A 430 0.47 -32.83 12.97
N ALA A 431 1.04 -32.06 12.04
CA ALA A 431 0.47 -30.78 11.65
C ALA A 431 -0.86 -30.97 10.92
N THR A 432 -1.83 -30.11 11.17
CA THR A 432 -3.05 -29.97 10.35
C THR A 432 -2.95 -28.77 9.41
N ALA A 433 -3.73 -28.74 8.33
CA ALA A 433 -3.82 -27.58 7.43
C ALA A 433 -4.19 -26.28 8.18
N LEU A 434 -5.11 -26.37 9.14
CA LEU A 434 -5.46 -25.24 10.01
C LEU A 434 -4.26 -24.80 10.86
N SER A 435 -3.50 -25.73 11.43
CA SER A 435 -2.31 -25.40 12.21
C SER A 435 -1.21 -24.76 11.35
N VAL A 436 -1.09 -25.16 10.07
CA VAL A 436 -0.12 -24.56 9.13
C VAL A 436 -0.55 -23.13 8.79
N ALA A 437 -1.82 -22.91 8.48
CA ALA A 437 -2.35 -21.57 8.22
C ALA A 437 -2.23 -20.66 9.45
N GLY A 438 -2.55 -21.18 10.64
CA GLY A 438 -2.43 -20.48 11.92
C GLY A 438 -1.00 -20.08 12.22
N ARG A 439 -0.03 -21.00 12.09
CA ARG A 439 1.40 -20.68 12.25
C ARG A 439 1.87 -19.64 11.25
N PHE A 440 1.46 -19.72 9.99
CA PHE A 440 1.79 -18.69 9.00
C PHE A 440 1.24 -17.33 9.42
N ALA A 441 -0.02 -17.24 9.85
CA ALA A 441 -0.62 -15.99 10.34
C ALA A 441 0.11 -15.45 11.57
N GLN A 442 0.48 -16.31 12.52
CA GLN A 442 1.27 -15.95 13.71
C GLN A 442 2.60 -15.32 13.31
N THR A 443 3.30 -15.85 12.30
CA THR A 443 4.56 -15.24 11.80
C THR A 443 4.39 -13.84 11.23
N LYS A 444 3.14 -13.41 10.96
CA LYS A 444 2.82 -12.07 10.44
C LYS A 444 2.33 -11.13 11.52
N PHE A 445 2.18 -11.58 12.76
CA PHE A 445 1.80 -10.72 13.87
C PHE A 445 2.86 -9.65 14.15
N SER A 446 2.44 -8.54 14.74
CA SER A 446 3.35 -7.51 15.23
C SER A 446 4.31 -8.11 16.26
N PRO A 447 5.50 -7.52 16.48
CA PRO A 447 6.54 -8.16 17.30
C PRO A 447 6.06 -8.50 18.72
N MET A 448 5.24 -7.61 19.28
CA MET A 448 4.64 -7.82 20.59
C MET A 448 3.70 -9.03 20.58
N LEU A 449 2.77 -9.09 19.64
CA LEU A 449 1.80 -10.18 19.53
C LEU A 449 2.45 -11.51 19.14
N SER A 450 3.48 -11.49 18.27
CA SER A 450 4.28 -12.68 17.97
C SER A 450 4.93 -13.20 19.24
N THR A 451 5.56 -12.33 20.03
CA THR A 451 6.21 -12.73 21.29
C THR A 451 5.20 -13.27 22.30
N THR A 452 4.03 -12.62 22.45
CA THR A 452 2.94 -13.13 23.31
C THR A 452 2.41 -14.48 22.85
N ALA A 453 2.24 -14.68 21.53
CA ALA A 453 1.81 -15.95 20.98
C ALA A 453 2.87 -17.05 21.18
N ASP A 454 4.15 -16.73 20.98
CA ASP A 454 5.27 -17.65 21.18
C ASP A 454 5.36 -18.09 22.65
N LEU A 455 5.06 -17.20 23.60
CA LEU A 455 4.98 -17.50 25.04
C LEU A 455 3.83 -18.46 25.37
N LEU A 456 2.62 -18.20 24.86
CA LEU A 456 1.46 -19.08 25.10
C LEU A 456 1.66 -20.48 24.50
N VAL A 457 2.41 -20.57 23.40
CA VAL A 457 2.71 -21.83 22.70
C VAL A 457 3.96 -22.52 23.28
N GLY A 458 4.80 -21.80 24.04
CA GLY A 458 6.07 -22.30 24.59
C GLY A 458 7.15 -22.58 23.54
N LYS A 459 6.95 -22.09 22.30
CA LYS A 459 7.83 -22.28 21.15
C LYS A 459 7.83 -21.03 20.29
N ASP A 460 8.95 -20.71 19.68
CA ASP A 460 9.03 -19.63 18.70
C ASP A 460 8.35 -19.97 17.37
N PHE A 461 8.29 -18.99 16.46
CA PHE A 461 7.66 -19.13 15.14
C PHE A 461 8.33 -20.16 14.22
N ILE A 462 9.59 -20.57 14.49
CA ILE A 462 10.28 -21.66 13.79
C ILE A 462 10.12 -23.01 14.51
N GLY A 463 9.40 -23.04 15.63
CA GLY A 463 9.04 -24.24 16.38
C GLY A 463 10.12 -24.71 17.37
N GLN A 464 11.16 -23.92 17.60
CA GLN A 464 12.14 -24.20 18.65
C GLN A 464 11.54 -23.83 20.02
N LYS A 465 11.87 -24.62 21.05
CA LYS A 465 11.57 -24.19 22.43
C LYS A 465 12.31 -22.88 22.69
N LEU A 466 11.66 -21.97 23.40
CA LEU A 466 12.30 -20.70 23.78
C LEU A 466 13.53 -21.00 24.66
N LYS A 467 14.73 -20.84 24.09
CA LYS A 467 16.02 -21.16 24.76
C LYS A 467 16.35 -20.26 25.96
N PHE A 468 15.61 -19.16 26.13
CA PHE A 468 15.87 -18.11 27.13
C PHE A 468 14.84 -18.05 28.27
N ILE A 469 14.06 -19.11 28.46
CA ILE A 469 13.25 -19.27 29.66
C ILE A 469 13.92 -20.39 30.47
N PRO A 470 14.81 -20.08 31.43
CA PRO A 470 15.06 -21.00 32.53
C PRO A 470 13.71 -21.34 33.16
N ASP A 471 13.53 -22.59 33.58
CA ASP A 471 12.26 -23.09 34.17
C ASP A 471 11.83 -22.32 35.44
N GLU A 472 12.60 -21.30 35.87
CA GLU A 472 12.49 -20.57 37.14
C GLU A 472 12.45 -19.03 36.99
N ILE A 473 12.20 -18.45 35.81
CA ILE A 473 12.05 -16.97 35.70
C ILE A 473 10.57 -16.55 35.83
N SER A 474 10.29 -15.61 36.74
CA SER A 474 8.96 -15.01 36.91
C SER A 474 8.52 -14.21 35.68
N VAL A 475 7.20 -14.04 35.49
CA VAL A 475 6.66 -13.21 34.39
C VAL A 475 7.19 -11.77 34.50
N GLU A 476 7.40 -11.26 35.71
CA GLU A 476 7.96 -9.94 35.99
C GLU A 476 9.43 -9.80 35.55
N GLU A 477 10.33 -10.72 35.90
CA GLU A 477 11.75 -10.67 35.50
C GLU A 477 11.94 -10.83 33.99
N PHE A 478 11.08 -11.60 33.33
CA PHE A 478 11.11 -11.75 31.88
C PHE A 478 10.63 -10.48 31.15
N LEU A 479 9.67 -9.75 31.71
CA LEU A 479 9.25 -8.43 31.21
C LEU A 479 10.37 -7.40 31.27
N GLU A 480 11.37 -7.57 32.14
CA GLU A 480 12.59 -6.75 32.19
C GLU A 480 13.62 -7.13 31.09
N LEU A 481 13.69 -8.40 30.68
CA LEU A 481 14.52 -8.88 29.55
C LEU A 481 13.90 -8.65 28.17
N TYR A 482 12.57 -8.55 28.11
CA TYR A 482 11.70 -8.27 26.95
C TYR A 482 12.20 -7.18 25.97
N PRO A 483 12.80 -6.05 26.41
CA PRO A 483 13.24 -4.99 25.51
C PRO A 483 14.40 -5.42 24.62
N THR A 484 15.33 -6.27 25.09
CA THR A 484 16.54 -6.63 24.34
C THR A 484 16.25 -7.33 23.00
N ARG A 485 15.24 -8.21 22.99
CA ARG A 485 14.69 -8.86 21.79
C ARG A 485 13.81 -7.95 20.92
N LEU A 486 13.61 -6.68 21.26
CA LEU A 486 12.82 -5.74 20.44
C LEU A 486 13.65 -4.53 19.97
N ILE A 487 14.88 -4.37 20.47
CA ILE A 487 15.74 -3.21 20.20
C ILE A 487 16.75 -3.48 19.06
N LEU A 488 17.11 -4.73 18.78
CA LEU A 488 18.01 -5.05 17.66
C LEU A 488 17.25 -5.09 16.32
N PRO A 489 17.77 -4.46 15.25
CA PRO A 489 17.19 -4.61 13.92
C PRO A 489 17.23 -6.06 13.43
N LEU A 490 16.28 -6.46 12.58
CA LEU A 490 16.07 -7.85 12.17
C LEU A 490 17.31 -8.48 11.53
N ALA A 491 17.92 -7.86 10.52
CA ALA A 491 19.13 -8.41 9.88
C ALA A 491 20.32 -8.57 10.84
N TRP A 492 20.42 -7.74 11.87
CA TRP A 492 21.49 -7.87 12.86
C TRP A 492 21.29 -9.10 13.74
N ARG A 493 20.03 -9.45 14.05
CA ARG A 493 19.72 -10.71 14.75
C ARG A 493 20.10 -11.91 13.92
N ASP A 494 19.71 -11.90 12.64
CA ASP A 494 20.05 -12.98 11.71
C ASP A 494 21.58 -13.18 11.63
N ILE A 495 22.36 -12.08 11.61
CA ILE A 495 23.83 -12.14 11.63
C ILE A 495 24.36 -12.69 12.96
N LEU A 496 23.84 -12.22 14.10
CA LEU A 496 24.27 -12.69 15.42
C LEU A 496 23.95 -14.18 15.63
N GLU A 497 22.77 -14.63 15.21
CA GLU A 497 22.38 -16.04 15.24
C GLU A 497 23.31 -16.88 14.36
N ALA A 498 23.64 -16.42 13.15
CA ALA A 498 24.58 -17.10 12.26
C ALA A 498 26.03 -17.15 12.78
N ILE A 499 26.44 -16.22 13.64
CA ILE A 499 27.76 -16.24 14.30
C ILE A 499 27.78 -17.19 15.50
N GLN A 500 26.64 -17.40 16.15
CA GLN A 500 26.51 -18.25 17.33
C GLN A 500 26.33 -19.75 16.98
N GLU A 501 25.87 -20.05 15.76
CA GLU A 501 25.82 -21.39 15.18
C GLU A 501 27.16 -21.82 14.58
#